data_AF-A0A1X2CRH5-F1
#
_entry.id   AF-A0A1X2CRH5-F1
#
_cell.length_a   1.000
_cell.length_b   1.000
_cell.length_c   1.000
_cell.angle_alpha   90.00
_cell.angle_beta   90.00
_cell.angle_gamma   90.00
#
_symmetry.space_group_name_H-M   'P 1'
#
loop_
_entity.id
_entity.type
_entity.pdbx_description
1 polymer ?
#
loop_
_entity_poly.entity_id
_entity_poly.type
_entity_poly.pdbx_seq_one_letter_code
_entity_poly.pdbx_strand_id
1 'polypeptide(L)'
;MLRDTTAADIALALLVVFSVLGFGWRSWLQHRRTGSAGFRGISGPVGSPEWLVGFGFVVALLASVTAPILQRFNLIEPIGVLRAIWLQIAGIVVAVAGIAATVYAQLAMGDSWRIGVDEAEATTLVQAGPFGLVSNPIYTAMFTFSLGISLVTPNVVAFAGLILLVTTIELHVRLVEEPYLLRTHGDAYRAYTAKVGRFIPGVGRT
;
A
#
# COMPACT_ATOMS: atom_id res chain seq x y z
N MET A 1 15.58 1.45 -24.73
CA MET A 1 15.58 1.88 -23.31
C MET A 1 14.89 3.23 -23.23
N LEU A 2 13.95 3.45 -22.30
CA LEU A 2 13.42 4.81 -22.08
C LEU A 2 14.53 5.69 -21.54
N ARG A 3 14.55 6.99 -21.91
CA ARG A 3 15.44 7.94 -21.26
C ARG A 3 15.12 7.97 -19.77
N ASP A 4 16.13 8.04 -18.91
CA ASP A 4 15.95 7.98 -17.45
C ASP A 4 15.03 9.08 -16.94
N THR A 5 15.08 10.25 -17.59
CA THR A 5 14.17 11.37 -17.36
C THR A 5 12.71 11.04 -17.70
N THR A 6 12.46 10.37 -18.83
CA THR A 6 11.11 9.94 -19.22
C THR A 6 10.56 8.87 -18.28
N ALA A 7 11.38 7.90 -17.87
CA ALA A 7 10.97 6.88 -16.91
C ALA A 7 10.59 7.50 -15.56
N ALA A 8 11.41 8.43 -15.06
CA ALA A 8 11.11 9.18 -13.85
C ALA A 8 9.84 10.03 -13.96
N ASP A 9 9.63 10.73 -15.08
CA ASP A 9 8.42 11.54 -15.32
C ASP A 9 7.15 10.65 -15.30
N ILE A 10 7.22 9.45 -15.90
CA ILE A 10 6.13 8.47 -15.87
C ILE A 10 5.86 7.98 -14.44
N ALA A 11 6.90 7.63 -13.68
CA ALA A 11 6.76 7.19 -12.29
C ALA A 11 6.11 8.27 -11.41
N LEU A 12 6.53 9.54 -11.58
CA LEU A 12 5.94 10.67 -10.89
C LEU A 12 4.46 10.88 -11.26
N ALA A 13 4.12 10.77 -12.54
CA ALA A 13 2.73 10.84 -12.97
C ALA A 13 1.87 9.72 -12.35
N LEU A 14 2.38 8.49 -12.33
CA LEU A 14 1.70 7.35 -11.69
C LEU A 14 1.53 7.56 -10.18
N LEU A 15 2.53 8.12 -9.49
CA LEU A 15 2.44 8.49 -8.07
C LEU A 15 1.39 9.56 -7.80
N VAL A 16 1.30 10.58 -8.67
CA VAL A 16 0.26 11.60 -8.58
C VAL A 16 -1.12 10.95 -8.76
N VAL A 17 -1.30 10.12 -9.79
CA VAL A 17 -2.58 9.41 -10.02
C VAL A 17 -2.94 8.52 -8.84
N PHE A 18 -1.99 7.73 -8.33
CA PHE A 18 -2.19 6.90 -7.14
C PHE A 18 -2.57 7.75 -5.92
N SER A 19 -1.90 8.88 -5.71
CA SER A 19 -2.18 9.78 -4.58
C SER A 19 -3.58 10.41 -4.67
N VAL A 20 -3.95 10.88 -5.86
CA VAL A 20 -5.26 11.46 -6.14
C VAL A 20 -6.35 10.43 -5.98
N LEU A 21 -6.23 9.24 -6.56
CA LEU A 21 -7.30 8.23 -6.50
C LEU A 21 -7.36 7.54 -5.14
N GLY A 22 -6.21 7.12 -4.61
CA GLY A 22 -6.11 6.34 -3.38
C GLY A 22 -6.34 7.16 -2.11
N PHE A 23 -5.96 8.44 -2.09
CA PHE A 23 -6.13 9.28 -0.89
C PHE A 23 -7.07 10.45 -1.16
N GLY A 24 -6.83 11.27 -2.18
CA GLY A 24 -7.60 12.50 -2.40
C GLY A 24 -9.09 12.27 -2.65
N TRP A 25 -9.41 11.61 -3.77
CA TRP A 25 -10.78 11.27 -4.18
C TRP A 25 -11.47 10.41 -3.12
N ARG A 26 -10.77 9.37 -2.63
CA ARG A 26 -11.39 8.44 -1.69
C ARG A 26 -11.75 9.08 -0.36
N SER A 27 -10.87 9.92 0.20
CA SER A 27 -11.14 10.64 1.44
C SER A 27 -12.17 11.74 1.27
N TRP A 28 -12.22 12.40 0.11
CA TRP A 28 -13.30 13.32 -0.22
C TRP A 28 -14.65 12.61 -0.26
N LEU A 29 -14.74 11.46 -0.94
CA LEU A 29 -15.96 10.66 -1.03
C LEU A 29 -16.38 10.14 0.35
N GLN A 30 -15.43 9.70 1.17
CA GLN A 30 -15.66 9.31 2.56
C GLN A 30 -16.29 10.45 3.35
N HIS A 31 -15.66 11.63 3.33
CA HIS A 31 -16.11 12.80 4.07
C HIS A 31 -17.51 13.25 3.64
N ARG A 32 -17.81 13.18 2.34
CA ARG A 32 -19.15 13.46 1.80
C ARG A 32 -20.23 12.50 2.34
N ARG A 33 -19.88 11.25 2.64
CA ARG A 33 -20.83 10.21 3.06
C ARG A 33 -20.96 10.09 4.58
N THR A 34 -19.86 10.21 5.30
CA THR A 34 -19.81 9.91 6.75
C THR A 34 -19.44 11.12 7.61
N GLY A 35 -19.09 12.26 7.00
CA GLY A 35 -18.60 13.45 7.71
C GLY A 35 -17.14 13.36 8.17
N SER A 36 -16.47 12.21 8.01
CA SER A 36 -15.05 12.00 8.36
C SER A 36 -14.22 11.68 7.12
N ALA A 37 -12.99 12.20 7.05
CA ALA A 37 -12.05 11.91 5.95
C ALA A 37 -11.49 10.47 5.99
N GLY A 38 -11.75 9.72 7.08
CA GLY A 38 -11.32 8.33 7.24
C GLY A 38 -9.86 8.17 7.65
N PHE A 39 -9.12 9.25 7.92
CA PHE A 39 -7.74 9.17 8.44
C PHE A 39 -7.72 9.13 9.96
N ARG A 40 -7.26 8.01 10.52
CA ARG A 40 -6.79 7.87 11.88
C ARG A 40 -5.26 7.88 11.79
N GLY A 41 -4.62 8.91 12.36
CA GLY A 41 -3.17 9.15 12.21
C GLY A 41 -2.29 8.05 12.81
N ILE A 42 -0.99 8.32 12.91
CA ILE A 42 -0.05 7.41 13.61
C ILE A 42 -0.50 7.28 15.07
N SER A 43 -0.81 6.06 15.49
CA SER A 43 -1.24 5.73 16.85
C SER A 43 -0.06 5.42 17.77
N GLY A 44 -0.24 5.66 19.07
CA GLY A 44 0.72 5.32 20.11
C GLY A 44 1.72 6.45 20.47
N PRO A 45 2.36 6.36 21.66
CA PRO A 45 3.39 7.31 22.06
C PRO A 45 4.65 7.17 21.22
N VAL A 46 5.42 8.26 21.09
CA VAL A 46 6.68 8.28 20.32
C VAL A 46 7.61 7.18 20.83
N GLY A 47 8.08 6.33 19.92
CA GLY A 47 8.95 5.20 20.21
C GLY A 47 8.23 3.87 20.49
N SER A 48 6.89 3.84 20.53
CA SER A 48 6.15 2.58 20.61
C SER A 48 6.22 1.80 19.27
N PRO A 49 5.95 0.48 19.28
CA PRO A 49 5.90 -0.33 18.06
C PRO A 49 4.91 0.22 17.01
N GLU A 50 3.74 0.70 17.45
CA GLU A 50 2.71 1.29 16.58
C GLU A 50 3.20 2.58 15.93
N TRP A 51 3.91 3.42 16.70
CA TRP A 51 4.50 4.65 16.20
C TRP A 51 5.61 4.37 15.18
N LEU A 52 6.51 3.42 15.48
CA LEU A 52 7.59 3.02 14.58
C LEU A 52 7.07 2.48 13.25
N VAL A 53 5.99 1.71 13.30
CA VAL A 53 5.29 1.20 12.12
C VAL A 53 4.68 2.35 11.32
N GLY A 54 3.92 3.25 11.95
CA GLY A 54 3.36 4.41 11.25
C GLY A 54 4.44 5.31 10.62
N PHE A 55 5.53 5.54 11.34
CA PHE A 55 6.69 6.29 10.86
C PHE A 55 7.35 5.60 9.66
N GLY A 56 7.62 4.29 9.74
CA GLY A 56 8.21 3.52 8.65
C GLY A 56 7.37 3.59 7.38
N PHE A 57 6.05 3.64 7.50
CA PHE A 57 5.14 3.74 6.36
C PHE A 57 5.27 5.10 5.67
N VAL A 58 5.31 6.19 6.46
CA VAL A 58 5.55 7.54 5.93
C VAL A 58 6.92 7.61 5.24
N VAL A 59 7.97 7.05 5.84
CA VAL A 59 9.31 7.01 5.24
C VAL A 59 9.30 6.21 3.93
N ALA A 60 8.58 5.10 3.86
CA ALA A 60 8.46 4.31 2.63
C ALA A 60 7.72 5.07 1.51
N LEU A 61 6.67 5.82 1.85
CA LEU A 61 5.99 6.70 0.89
C LEU A 61 6.91 7.83 0.40
N LEU A 62 7.66 8.46 1.30
CA LEU A 62 8.64 9.48 0.94
C LEU A 62 9.74 8.91 0.05
N ALA A 63 10.24 7.69 0.34
CA ALA A 63 11.21 7.02 -0.50
C ALA A 63 10.66 6.73 -1.91
N SER A 64 9.39 6.32 -2.00
CA SER A 64 8.72 6.06 -3.29
C SER A 64 8.62 7.31 -4.17
N VAL A 65 8.43 8.49 -3.58
CA VAL A 65 8.43 9.78 -4.28
C VAL A 65 9.84 10.29 -4.56
N THR A 66 10.75 10.14 -3.61
CA THR A 66 12.11 10.65 -3.71
C THR A 66 12.93 9.88 -4.75
N ALA A 67 12.74 8.57 -4.88
CA ALA A 67 13.49 7.74 -5.83
C ALA A 67 13.40 8.21 -7.30
N PRO A 68 12.21 8.45 -7.88
CA PRO A 68 12.12 8.97 -9.25
C PRO A 68 12.62 10.42 -9.35
N ILE A 69 12.47 11.25 -8.30
CA ILE A 69 13.03 12.62 -8.29
C ILE A 69 14.56 12.58 -8.39
N LEU A 70 15.22 11.78 -7.56
CA LEU A 70 16.68 11.65 -7.59
C LEU A 70 17.15 11.16 -8.95
N GLN A 71 16.46 10.19 -9.55
CA GLN A 71 16.79 9.67 -10.87
C GLN A 71 16.56 10.72 -11.97
N ARG A 72 15.50 11.53 -11.85
CA ARG A 72 15.17 12.61 -12.80
C ARG A 72 16.27 13.66 -12.91
N PHE A 73 16.92 13.97 -11.79
CA PHE A 73 18.01 14.93 -11.68
C PHE A 73 19.40 14.30 -11.81
N ASN A 74 19.48 13.01 -12.17
CA ASN A 74 20.74 12.24 -12.27
C ASN A 74 21.57 12.25 -10.97
N LEU A 75 20.90 12.33 -9.81
CA LEU A 75 21.53 12.24 -8.49
C LEU A 75 21.72 10.78 -8.04
N ILE A 76 21.07 9.85 -8.73
CA ILE A 76 21.20 8.41 -8.51
C ILE A 76 21.11 7.66 -9.84
N GLU A 77 21.97 6.67 -10.00
CA GLU A 77 22.00 5.83 -11.19
C GLU A 77 21.01 4.65 -11.07
N PRO A 78 20.29 4.30 -12.14
CA PRO A 78 19.54 3.05 -12.19
C PRO A 78 20.48 1.84 -12.09
N ILE A 79 19.99 0.78 -11.45
CA ILE A 79 20.65 -0.52 -11.39
C ILE A 79 20.74 -1.06 -12.83
N GLY A 80 21.96 -1.15 -13.36
CA GLY A 80 22.20 -1.37 -14.80
C GLY A 80 21.49 -2.59 -15.39
N VAL A 81 21.45 -3.72 -14.68
CA VAL A 81 20.79 -4.95 -15.15
C VAL A 81 19.26 -4.83 -15.22
N LEU A 82 18.67 -3.89 -14.49
CA LEU A 82 17.23 -3.64 -14.47
C LEU A 82 16.82 -2.53 -15.46
N ARG A 83 17.78 -1.93 -16.17
CA ARG A 83 17.57 -0.82 -17.12
C ARG A 83 17.00 -1.27 -18.48
N ALA A 84 16.28 -2.39 -18.51
CA ALA A 84 15.71 -2.93 -19.73
C ALA A 84 14.34 -2.32 -20.01
N ILE A 85 14.07 -1.97 -21.29
CA ILE A 85 12.80 -1.32 -21.66
C ILE A 85 11.57 -2.19 -21.33
N TRP A 86 11.70 -3.51 -21.47
CA TRP A 86 10.60 -4.43 -21.16
C TRP A 86 10.30 -4.48 -19.66
N LEU A 87 11.30 -4.31 -18.79
CA LEU A 87 11.10 -4.20 -17.34
C LEU A 87 10.38 -2.89 -16.99
N GLN A 88 10.73 -1.79 -17.65
CA GLN A 88 10.04 -0.50 -17.45
C GLN A 88 8.58 -0.57 -17.90
N ILE A 89 8.31 -1.17 -19.07
CA ILE A 89 6.93 -1.38 -19.56
C ILE A 89 6.15 -2.28 -18.60
N ALA A 90 6.75 -3.39 -18.16
CA ALA A 90 6.15 -4.28 -17.16
C ALA A 90 5.87 -3.52 -15.86
N GLY A 91 6.80 -2.67 -15.40
CA GLY A 91 6.63 -1.80 -14.24
C GLY A 91 5.44 -0.86 -14.36
N ILE A 92 5.24 -0.23 -15.53
CA ILE A 92 4.08 0.63 -15.79
C ILE A 92 2.78 -0.19 -15.70
N VAL A 93 2.72 -1.36 -16.35
CA VAL A 93 1.55 -2.24 -16.30
C VAL A 93 1.24 -2.67 -14.87
N VAL A 94 2.26 -3.08 -14.12
CA VAL A 94 2.16 -3.49 -12.71
C VAL A 94 1.69 -2.32 -11.83
N ALA A 95 2.21 -1.10 -12.05
CA ALA A 95 1.77 0.09 -11.32
C ALA A 95 0.31 0.44 -11.60
N VAL A 96 -0.11 0.41 -12.87
CA VAL A 96 -1.51 0.66 -13.26
C VAL A 96 -2.44 -0.39 -12.67
N ALA A 97 -2.04 -1.66 -12.69
CA ALA A 97 -2.79 -2.74 -12.04
C ALA A 97 -2.88 -2.53 -10.51
N GLY A 98 -1.80 -2.08 -9.87
CA GLY A 98 -1.77 -1.70 -8.47
C GLY A 98 -2.76 -0.58 -8.14
N ILE A 99 -2.79 0.50 -8.93
CA ILE A 99 -3.77 1.59 -8.79
C ILE A 99 -5.21 1.05 -8.89
N ALA A 100 -5.50 0.27 -9.93
CA ALA A 100 -6.83 -0.29 -10.14
C ALA A 100 -7.25 -1.23 -8.98
N ALA A 101 -6.34 -2.08 -8.52
CA ALA A 101 -6.57 -2.97 -7.39
C ALA A 101 -6.79 -2.20 -6.08
N THR A 102 -6.07 -1.08 -5.85
CA THR A 102 -6.29 -0.22 -4.69
C THR A 102 -7.70 0.37 -4.72
N VAL A 103 -8.11 0.95 -5.86
CA VAL A 103 -9.47 1.51 -6.00
C VAL A 103 -10.52 0.41 -5.79
N TYR A 104 -10.32 -0.79 -6.35
CA TYR A 104 -11.25 -1.91 -6.16
C TYR A 104 -11.35 -2.34 -4.70
N ALA A 105 -10.23 -2.47 -3.98
CA ALA A 105 -10.22 -2.78 -2.55
C ALA A 105 -10.93 -1.71 -1.72
N GLN A 106 -10.70 -0.43 -2.03
CA GLN A 106 -11.34 0.70 -1.36
C GLN A 106 -12.85 0.79 -1.58
N LEU A 107 -13.31 0.43 -2.78
CA LEU A 107 -14.74 0.36 -3.11
C LEU A 107 -15.39 -0.85 -2.42
N ALA A 108 -14.70 -1.99 -2.37
CA ALA A 108 -15.18 -3.17 -1.66
C ALA A 108 -15.30 -2.97 -0.15
N MET A 109 -14.41 -2.16 0.45
CA MET A 109 -14.54 -1.75 1.86
C MET A 109 -15.76 -0.84 2.11
N GLY A 110 -16.28 -0.17 1.08
CA GLY A 110 -17.44 0.73 1.22
C GLY A 110 -17.22 1.80 2.30
N ASP A 111 -18.27 2.12 3.04
CA ASP A 111 -18.21 3.15 4.09
C ASP A 111 -17.35 2.73 5.31
N SER A 112 -16.95 1.45 5.38
CA SER A 112 -16.02 0.94 6.40
C SER A 112 -14.55 1.24 6.10
N TRP A 113 -14.21 1.81 4.93
CA TRP A 113 -12.83 2.19 4.62
C TRP A 113 -12.31 3.22 5.62
N ARG A 114 -11.14 2.98 6.18
CA ARG A 114 -10.41 3.93 7.01
C ARG A 114 -8.91 3.64 6.90
N ILE A 115 -8.09 4.67 7.09
CA ILE A 115 -6.65 4.55 7.21
C ILE A 115 -6.34 4.57 8.71
N GLY A 116 -5.71 3.50 9.22
CA GLY A 116 -5.45 3.30 10.64
C GLY A 116 -6.59 2.58 11.38
N VAL A 117 -6.26 2.03 12.55
CA VAL A 117 -7.20 1.33 13.43
C VAL A 117 -7.70 2.30 14.51
N ASP A 118 -9.01 2.34 14.73
CA ASP A 118 -9.60 2.89 15.95
C ASP A 118 -10.15 1.75 16.79
N GLU A 119 -9.56 1.55 17.97
CA GLU A 119 -9.97 0.50 18.89
C GLU A 119 -11.40 0.69 19.44
N ALA A 120 -11.95 1.90 19.36
CA ALA A 120 -13.29 2.24 19.87
C ALA A 120 -14.44 1.94 18.90
N GLU A 121 -14.16 1.67 17.62
CA GLU A 121 -15.19 1.36 16.62
C GLU A 121 -15.31 -0.16 16.40
N ALA A 122 -16.53 -0.70 16.45
CA ALA A 122 -16.80 -2.08 16.03
C ALA A 122 -17.02 -2.10 14.51
N THR A 123 -15.97 -2.43 13.77
CA THR A 123 -15.99 -2.38 12.31
C THR A 123 -16.65 -3.63 11.74
N THR A 124 -17.34 -3.56 10.60
CA THR A 124 -17.90 -4.77 9.98
C THR A 124 -16.81 -5.59 9.29
N LEU A 125 -16.79 -6.91 9.52
CA LEU A 125 -15.85 -7.81 8.85
C LEU A 125 -16.27 -8.02 7.39
N VAL A 126 -15.56 -7.39 6.47
CA VAL A 126 -15.82 -7.50 5.03
C VAL A 126 -15.08 -8.73 4.47
N GLN A 127 -15.82 -9.64 3.82
CA GLN A 127 -15.26 -10.88 3.24
C GLN A 127 -15.55 -11.03 1.73
N ALA A 128 -16.29 -10.08 1.14
CA ALA A 128 -16.69 -10.13 -0.26
C ALA A 128 -15.69 -9.43 -1.20
N GLY A 129 -15.74 -9.78 -2.49
CA GLY A 129 -14.89 -9.19 -3.51
C GLY A 129 -13.40 -9.53 -3.29
N PRO A 130 -12.48 -8.54 -3.25
CA PRO A 130 -11.05 -8.80 -3.12
C PRO A 130 -10.67 -9.42 -1.76
N PHE A 131 -11.51 -9.25 -0.73
CA PHE A 131 -11.35 -9.89 0.57
C PHE A 131 -11.56 -11.41 0.53
N GLY A 132 -12.23 -11.92 -0.51
CA GLY A 132 -12.34 -13.37 -0.74
C GLY A 132 -11.04 -14.02 -1.24
N LEU A 133 -10.06 -13.23 -1.67
CA LEU A 133 -8.77 -13.71 -2.18
C LEU A 133 -7.67 -13.61 -1.12
N VAL A 134 -7.60 -12.48 -0.44
CA VAL A 134 -6.61 -12.16 0.60
C VAL A 134 -7.26 -11.32 1.70
N SER A 135 -6.78 -11.46 2.95
CA SER A 135 -7.36 -10.71 4.06
C SER A 135 -7.05 -9.21 4.04
N ASN A 136 -5.94 -8.83 3.39
CA ASN A 136 -5.48 -7.45 3.32
C ASN A 136 -5.27 -6.96 1.87
N PRO A 137 -6.35 -6.87 1.05
CA PRO A 137 -6.23 -6.61 -0.38
C PRO A 137 -5.68 -5.22 -0.72
N ILE A 138 -5.95 -4.21 0.11
CA ILE A 138 -5.42 -2.86 -0.11
C ILE A 138 -3.89 -2.85 0.00
N TYR A 139 -3.32 -3.58 0.96
CA TYR A 139 -1.88 -3.69 1.14
C TYR A 139 -1.21 -4.48 0.02
N THR A 140 -1.84 -5.57 -0.45
CA THR A 140 -1.40 -6.27 -1.67
C THR A 140 -1.34 -5.34 -2.87
N ALA A 141 -2.36 -4.48 -3.04
CA ALA A 141 -2.38 -3.51 -4.13
C ALA A 141 -1.28 -2.43 -3.98
N MET A 142 -1.01 -1.97 -2.75
CA MET A 142 0.09 -1.04 -2.47
C MET A 142 1.47 -1.65 -2.77
N PHE A 143 1.71 -2.91 -2.39
CA PHE A 143 2.94 -3.62 -2.74
C PHE A 143 3.08 -3.76 -4.25
N THR A 144 1.99 -4.12 -4.93
CA THR A 144 1.95 -4.23 -6.40
C THR A 144 2.31 -2.88 -7.04
N PHE A 145 1.68 -1.79 -6.60
CA PHE A 145 1.98 -0.45 -7.10
C PHE A 145 3.44 -0.05 -6.86
N SER A 146 3.93 -0.23 -5.62
CA SER A 146 5.31 0.12 -5.26
C SER A 146 6.32 -0.70 -6.06
N LEU A 147 6.07 -2.00 -6.30
CA LEU A 147 6.91 -2.82 -7.17
C LEU A 147 6.93 -2.27 -8.60
N GLY A 148 5.77 -1.86 -9.12
CA GLY A 148 5.67 -1.21 -10.43
C GLY A 148 6.56 0.04 -10.51
N ILE A 149 6.48 0.93 -9.53
CA ILE A 149 7.33 2.14 -9.45
C ILE A 149 8.82 1.76 -9.36
N SER A 150 9.19 0.78 -8.54
CA SER A 150 10.58 0.30 -8.46
C SER A 150 11.08 -0.30 -9.78
N LEU A 151 10.21 -0.87 -10.62
CA LEU A 151 10.61 -1.36 -11.94
C LEU A 151 10.72 -0.24 -13.00
N VAL A 152 9.91 0.81 -12.89
CA VAL A 152 9.99 1.97 -13.79
C VAL A 152 11.26 2.80 -13.50
N THR A 153 11.57 3.03 -12.23
CA THR A 153 12.78 3.73 -11.77
C THR A 153 13.64 2.82 -10.88
N PRO A 154 14.38 1.87 -11.47
CA PRO A 154 15.03 0.79 -10.74
C PRO A 154 16.35 1.24 -10.10
N ASN A 155 16.27 2.06 -9.07
CA ASN A 155 17.40 2.48 -8.26
C ASN A 155 17.30 1.96 -6.81
N VAL A 156 18.39 2.05 -6.06
CA VAL A 156 18.47 1.49 -4.70
C VAL A 156 17.47 2.11 -3.73
N VAL A 157 17.13 3.39 -3.89
CA VAL A 157 16.13 4.07 -3.03
C VAL A 157 14.73 3.52 -3.31
N ALA A 158 14.38 3.26 -4.58
CA ALA A 158 13.09 2.70 -4.94
C ALA A 158 12.89 1.29 -4.35
N PHE A 159 13.90 0.43 -4.42
CA PHE A 159 13.81 -0.93 -3.86
C PHE A 159 13.91 -0.93 -2.33
N ALA A 160 14.72 -0.07 -1.72
CA ALA A 160 14.74 0.11 -0.27
C ALA A 160 13.38 0.59 0.25
N GLY A 161 12.74 1.53 -0.46
CA GLY A 161 11.39 2.00 -0.14
C GLY A 161 10.35 0.88 -0.24
N LEU A 162 10.40 0.04 -1.28
CA LEU A 162 9.53 -1.13 -1.42
C LEU A 162 9.72 -2.13 -0.26
N ILE A 163 10.97 -2.48 0.06
CA ILE A 163 11.28 -3.41 1.15
C ILE A 163 10.77 -2.84 2.48
N LEU A 164 11.04 -1.56 2.74
CA LEU A 164 10.55 -0.88 3.94
C LEU A 164 9.02 -0.88 4.00
N LEU A 165 8.35 -0.60 2.89
CA LEU A 165 6.88 -0.65 2.81
C LEU A 165 6.34 -2.03 3.19
N VAL A 166 6.92 -3.09 2.61
CA VAL A 166 6.52 -4.49 2.88
C VAL A 166 6.73 -4.82 4.35
N THR A 167 7.94 -4.58 4.87
CA THR A 167 8.27 -4.89 6.26
C THR A 167 7.39 -4.12 7.23
N THR A 168 7.20 -2.82 7.01
CA THR A 168 6.37 -2.00 7.89
C THR A 168 4.91 -2.42 7.88
N ILE A 169 4.32 -2.66 6.70
CA ILE A 169 2.93 -3.11 6.62
C ILE A 169 2.77 -4.50 7.24
N GLU A 170 3.71 -5.41 7.00
CA GLU A 170 3.66 -6.74 7.62
C GLU A 170 3.69 -6.66 9.15
N LEU A 171 4.55 -5.80 9.71
CA LEU A 171 4.58 -5.54 11.15
C LEU A 171 3.28 -4.87 11.63
N HIS A 172 2.73 -3.92 10.88
CA HIS A 172 1.45 -3.29 11.21
C HIS A 172 0.32 -4.30 11.33
N VAL A 173 0.17 -5.14 10.30
CA VAL A 173 -0.90 -6.12 10.24
C VAL A 173 -0.78 -7.12 11.37
N ARG A 174 0.43 -7.65 11.64
CA ARG A 174 0.63 -8.68 12.67
C ARG A 174 0.54 -8.15 14.09
N LEU A 175 1.04 -6.94 14.35
CA LEU A 175 1.16 -6.41 15.72
C LEU A 175 -0.04 -5.57 16.12
N VAL A 176 -0.75 -4.97 15.17
CA VAL A 176 -1.82 -4.01 15.44
C VAL A 176 -3.16 -4.52 14.90
N GLU A 177 -3.24 -4.79 13.60
CA GLU A 177 -4.53 -5.04 12.94
C GLU A 177 -5.11 -6.43 13.27
N GLU A 178 -4.31 -7.50 13.15
CA GLU A 178 -4.76 -8.87 13.43
C GLU A 178 -5.18 -9.08 14.89
N PRO A 179 -4.41 -8.63 15.91
CA PRO A 179 -4.85 -8.74 17.30
C PRO A 179 -6.15 -7.97 17.56
N TYR A 180 -6.30 -6.78 16.96
CA TYR A 180 -7.52 -5.99 17.06
C TYR A 180 -8.72 -6.69 16.41
N LEU A 181 -8.58 -7.19 15.17
CA LEU A 181 -9.64 -7.90 14.45
C LEU A 181 -10.01 -9.20 15.16
N LEU A 182 -9.03 -9.91 15.71
CA LEU A 182 -9.25 -11.12 16.49
C LEU A 182 -10.02 -10.85 17.78
N ARG A 183 -9.69 -9.76 18.49
CA ARG A 183 -10.41 -9.35 19.70
C ARG A 183 -11.84 -8.90 19.40
N THR A 184 -12.05 -8.23 18.27
CA THR A 184 -13.35 -7.67 17.87
C THR A 184 -14.28 -8.73 17.28
N HIS A 185 -13.76 -9.70 16.50
CA HIS A 185 -14.55 -10.65 15.73
C HIS A 185 -14.40 -12.12 16.15
N GLY A 186 -13.42 -12.44 16.99
CA GLY A 186 -13.22 -13.78 17.54
C GLY A 186 -13.13 -14.86 16.47
N ASP A 187 -13.98 -15.89 16.61
CA ASP A 187 -13.94 -17.08 15.77
C ASP A 187 -14.36 -16.83 14.32
N ALA A 188 -15.17 -15.79 14.07
CA ALA A 188 -15.52 -15.39 12.71
C ALA A 188 -14.28 -14.94 11.93
N TYR A 189 -13.35 -14.24 12.58
CA TYR A 189 -12.08 -13.83 11.96
C TYR A 189 -11.15 -15.02 11.74
N ARG A 190 -11.01 -15.91 12.72
CA ARG A 190 -10.21 -17.15 12.57
C ARG A 190 -10.71 -18.03 11.41
N ALA A 191 -12.02 -18.24 11.33
CA ALA A 191 -12.60 -19.03 10.25
C ALA A 191 -12.39 -18.40 8.86
N TYR A 192 -12.26 -17.08 8.81
CA TYR A 192 -11.97 -16.33 7.60
C TYR A 192 -10.49 -16.42 7.21
N THR A 193 -9.56 -16.13 8.12
CA THR A 193 -8.11 -16.17 7.86
C THR A 193 -7.56 -17.57 7.63
N ALA A 194 -8.30 -18.61 8.03
CA ALA A 194 -8.00 -20.00 7.63
C ALA A 194 -8.21 -20.25 6.13
N LYS A 195 -9.07 -19.48 5.45
CA LYS A 195 -9.44 -19.68 4.04
C LYS A 195 -8.59 -18.82 3.10
N VAL A 196 -8.31 -17.58 3.49
CA VAL A 196 -7.60 -16.59 2.65
C VAL A 196 -6.20 -16.32 3.19
N GLY A 197 -5.25 -16.06 2.28
CA GLY A 197 -3.90 -15.67 2.69
C GLY A 197 -3.85 -14.20 3.13
N ARG A 198 -2.78 -13.77 3.79
CA ARG A 198 -2.66 -12.39 4.31
C ARG A 198 -2.58 -11.36 3.19
N PHE A 199 -1.58 -11.51 2.32
CA PHE A 199 -1.30 -10.60 1.20
C PHE A 199 -1.26 -11.31 -0.16
N ILE A 200 -1.00 -12.61 -0.16
CA ILE A 200 -0.92 -13.44 -1.37
C ILE A 200 -1.89 -14.60 -1.18
N PRO A 201 -2.70 -14.96 -2.19
CA PRO A 201 -3.65 -16.07 -2.06
C PRO A 201 -2.98 -17.34 -1.54
N GLY A 202 -3.52 -17.88 -0.44
CA GLY A 202 -3.03 -19.12 0.18
C GLY A 202 -1.80 -18.99 1.08
N VAL A 203 -1.12 -17.85 1.14
CA VAL A 203 0.09 -17.64 1.96
C VAL A 203 -0.23 -16.85 3.23
N GLY A 204 0.27 -17.31 4.39
CA GLY A 204 0.09 -16.62 5.66
C GLY A 204 -1.32 -16.75 6.24
N ARG A 205 -1.98 -17.90 6.02
CA ARG A 205 -3.23 -18.29 6.70
C ARG A 205 -2.98 -18.49 8.19
N THR A 206 -3.94 -18.10 9.03
CA THR A 206 -3.87 -18.20 10.50
C THR A 206 -5.20 -18.62 11.10
#